data_AF-A0A967L777-F1
#
_entry.id   AF-A0A967L777-F1
#
_cell.length_a   1.000
_cell.length_b   1.000
_cell.length_c   1.000
_cell.angle_alpha   90.00
_cell.angle_beta   90.00
_cell.angle_gamma   90.00
#
_symmetry.space_group_name_H-M   'P 1'
#
loop_
_entity.id
_entity.type
_entity.pdbx_description
1 polymer ?
#
loop_
_entity_poly.entity_id
_entity_poly.type
_entity_poly.pdbx_seq_one_letter_code
_entity_poly.pdbx_strand_id
1 'polypeptide(L)'
;FGGLGLPVEGHLWWNKRNWGYRTYKSKEELHRNYETLIKKLGGLIPRGLAAAIYTQTTDVEGEVNGLMTYDRVPKFEAKWMRQR
;
A
#
# COMPACT_ATOMS: atom_id res chain seq x y z
N PHE A 1 -1.97 -1.55 -9.65
CA PHE A 1 -1.16 -0.43 -9.12
C PHE A 1 -0.82 -0.73 -7.67
N GLY A 2 0.09 0.02 -7.05
CA GLY A 2 0.48 -0.22 -5.66
C GLY A 2 1.99 -0.22 -5.51
N GLY A 3 2.53 -1.21 -4.82
CA GLY A 3 3.97 -1.30 -4.54
C GLY A 3 4.45 -0.36 -3.44
N LEU A 4 3.53 0.11 -2.59
CA LEU A 4 3.81 1.02 -1.49
C LEU A 4 4.20 0.23 -0.24
N GLY A 5 5.49 0.06 -0.04
CA GLY A 5 6.08 -0.68 1.07
C GLY A 5 6.13 0.13 2.37
N LEU A 6 5.68 -0.47 3.47
CA LEU A 6 5.90 0.04 4.82
C LEU A 6 6.23 -1.16 5.74
N PRO A 7 7.49 -1.35 6.13
CA PRO A 7 7.83 -2.36 7.13
C PRO A 7 7.25 -1.93 8.48
N VAL A 8 6.52 -2.83 9.13
CA VAL A 8 5.92 -2.59 10.46
C VAL A 8 6.65 -3.48 11.46
N GLU A 9 7.34 -2.86 12.41
CA GLU A 9 8.09 -3.56 13.44
C GLU A 9 7.18 -4.49 14.27
N GLY A 10 7.68 -5.68 14.62
CA GLY A 10 6.89 -6.73 15.28
C GLY A 10 5.95 -7.51 14.34
N HIS A 11 5.72 -7.01 13.12
CA HIS A 11 4.75 -7.57 12.16
C HIS A 11 5.40 -7.91 10.80
N LEU A 12 6.64 -8.36 10.82
CA LEU A 12 7.38 -8.82 9.64
C LEU A 12 7.36 -10.35 9.58
N TRP A 13 7.19 -10.91 8.38
CA TRP A 13 7.26 -12.37 8.16
C TRP A 13 8.62 -12.94 8.59
N TRP A 14 9.69 -12.18 8.35
CA TRP A 14 11.04 -12.50 8.77
C TRP A 14 11.84 -11.24 9.10
N ASN A 15 13.03 -11.44 9.66
CA ASN A 15 14.01 -10.38 9.95
C ASN A 15 15.07 -10.21 8.83
N LYS A 16 14.80 -10.70 7.62
CA LYS A 16 15.68 -10.55 6.45
C LYS A 16 15.34 -9.28 5.66
N ARG A 17 15.87 -9.15 4.44
CA ARG A 17 15.63 -8.00 3.56
C ARG A 17 14.13 -7.85 3.25
N ASN A 18 13.58 -6.71 3.63
CA ASN A 18 12.23 -6.28 3.28
C ASN A 18 12.28 -5.26 2.15
N TRP A 19 11.31 -5.28 1.24
CA TRP A 19 11.27 -4.41 0.09
C TRP A 19 9.84 -4.09 -0.36
N GLY A 20 9.71 -2.96 -1.05
CA GLY A 20 8.56 -2.59 -1.87
C GLY A 20 9.07 -1.65 -2.97
N TYR A 21 8.31 -1.47 -4.06
CA TYR A 21 8.69 -0.58 -5.15
C TYR A 21 8.98 0.85 -4.69
N ARG A 22 8.30 1.29 -3.62
CA ARG A 22 8.64 2.47 -2.83
C ARG A 22 8.54 2.09 -1.36
N THR A 23 9.57 2.36 -0.57
CA THR A 23 9.58 2.04 0.86
C THR A 23 9.46 3.32 1.67
N TYR A 24 8.52 3.34 2.61
CA TYR A 24 8.21 4.48 3.47
C TYR A 24 8.58 4.20 4.91
N LYS A 25 8.77 5.27 5.69
CA LYS A 25 9.16 5.17 7.11
C LYS A 25 8.00 5.39 8.07
N SER A 26 6.86 5.89 7.59
CA SER A 26 5.69 6.14 8.44
C SER A 26 4.37 5.89 7.70
N LYS A 27 3.29 5.68 8.48
CA LYS A 27 1.93 5.52 7.94
C LYS A 27 1.47 6.78 7.22
N GLU A 28 1.84 7.96 7.70
CA GLU A 28 1.47 9.24 7.10
C GLU A 28 2.11 9.41 5.73
N GLU A 29 3.38 9.03 5.58
CA GLU A 29 4.08 9.07 4.29
C GLU A 29 3.49 8.09 3.29
N LEU A 30 3.15 6.88 3.76
CA LEU A 30 2.45 5.87 2.99
C LEU A 30 1.09 6.40 2.49
N HIS A 31 0.28 7.00 3.37
CA HIS A 31 -1.05 7.53 3.06
C HIS A 31 -0.99 8.68 2.04
N ARG A 32 -0.09 9.64 2.23
CA ARG A 32 0.10 10.76 1.27
C ARG A 32 0.48 10.27 -0.13
N ASN A 33 1.35 9.26 -0.22
CA ASN A 33 1.76 8.70 -1.50
C ASN A 33 0.65 7.87 -2.15
N TYR A 34 -0.15 7.15 -1.35
CA TYR A 34 -1.34 6.47 -1.82
C TYR A 34 -2.34 7.48 -2.42
N GLU A 35 -2.65 8.57 -1.73
CA GLU A 35 -3.54 9.63 -2.23
C GLU A 35 -3.04 10.23 -3.54
N THR A 36 -1.72 10.41 -3.67
CA THR A 36 -1.10 10.85 -4.91
C THR A 36 -1.34 9.87 -6.07
N LEU A 37 -1.29 8.56 -5.81
CA LEU A 37 -1.60 7.55 -6.83
C LEU A 37 -3.09 7.56 -7.20
N ILE A 38 -3.99 7.66 -6.22
CA ILE A 38 -5.43 7.75 -6.47
C ILE A 38 -5.76 8.98 -7.32
N LYS A 39 -5.18 10.16 -7.01
CA LYS A 39 -5.37 11.37 -7.81
C LYS A 39 -4.89 11.20 -9.25
N LYS A 40 -3.77 10.50 -9.46
CA LYS A 40 -3.27 10.19 -10.81
C LYS A 40 -4.22 9.27 -11.57
N LEU A 41 -4.77 8.25 -10.91
CA LEU A 41 -5.78 7.37 -11.51
C LEU A 41 -7.05 8.16 -11.90
N GLY A 42 -7.51 9.07 -11.04
CA GLY A 42 -8.63 9.97 -11.36
C GLY A 42 -8.41 10.77 -12.64
N GLY A 43 -7.19 11.26 -12.88
CA GLY A 43 -6.82 11.95 -14.12
C GLY A 43 -6.81 11.07 -15.38
N LEU A 44 -6.85 9.75 -15.24
CA LEU A 44 -6.93 8.79 -16.35
C LEU A 44 -8.37 8.41 -16.70
N ILE A 45 -9.36 8.73 -15.85
CA ILE A 45 -10.78 8.44 -16.12
C ILE A 45 -11.24 9.06 -17.45
N PRO A 46 -10.96 10.36 -17.76
CA PRO A 46 -11.33 10.95 -19.05
C PRO A 46 -10.61 10.31 -20.25
N ARG A 47 -9.57 9.50 -20.00
CA ARG A 47 -8.79 8.77 -21.01
C ARG A 47 -9.24 7.31 -21.15
N GLY A 48 -10.36 6.93 -20.55
CA GLY A 48 -10.96 5.60 -20.66
C GLY A 48 -10.57 4.62 -19.55
N LEU A 49 -9.96 5.06 -18.45
CA LEU A 49 -9.72 4.18 -17.31
C LEU A 49 -11.05 3.80 -16.64
N ALA A 50 -11.42 2.52 -16.71
CA ALA A 50 -12.65 1.99 -16.11
C ALA A 50 -12.45 1.49 -14.66
N ALA A 51 -11.28 0.94 -14.34
CA ALA A 51 -10.97 0.40 -13.02
C ALA A 51 -9.47 0.34 -12.77
N ALA A 52 -9.08 0.27 -11.50
CA ALA A 52 -7.71 0.04 -11.08
C ALA A 52 -7.68 -0.93 -9.90
N ILE A 53 -6.80 -1.92 -9.95
CA ILE A 53 -6.67 -2.95 -8.91
C ILE A 53 -5.42 -2.64 -8.09
N TYR A 54 -5.56 -2.50 -6.77
CA TYR A 54 -4.43 -2.42 -5.86
C TYR A 54 -3.90 -3.82 -5.59
N THR A 55 -2.61 -4.03 -5.81
CA THR A 55 -1.92 -5.26 -5.43
C THR A 55 -0.84 -4.89 -4.41
N GLN A 56 -0.81 -5.46 -3.21
CA GLN A 56 -1.47 -6.69 -2.74
C GLN A 56 -2.24 -6.52 -1.40
N THR A 57 -3.00 -7.53 -0.98
CA THR A 57 -3.83 -7.47 0.24
C THR A 57 -3.01 -7.54 1.54
N THR A 58 -2.03 -8.44 1.60
CA THR A 58 -1.15 -8.67 2.76
C THR A 58 0.31 -8.67 2.31
N ASP A 59 1.23 -8.38 3.22
CA ASP A 59 2.64 -8.63 2.99
C ASP A 59 2.89 -10.12 2.73
N VAL A 60 3.85 -10.43 1.86
CA VAL A 60 4.27 -11.80 1.54
C VAL A 60 5.79 -11.87 1.59
N GLU A 61 6.32 -12.75 2.44
CA GLU A 61 7.76 -12.92 2.64
C GLU A 61 8.48 -11.57 2.90
N GLY A 62 9.35 -11.14 1.98
CA GLY A 62 10.04 -9.86 2.05
C GLY A 62 9.31 -8.70 1.36
N GLU A 63 8.21 -8.94 0.66
CA GLU A 63 7.45 -7.90 -0.03
C GLU A 63 6.44 -7.25 0.94
N VAL A 64 6.79 -6.07 1.46
CA VAL A 64 6.07 -5.40 2.55
C VAL A 64 5.11 -4.31 2.07
N ASN A 65 4.50 -4.51 0.90
CA ASN A 65 3.61 -3.53 0.24
C ASN A 65 2.12 -3.92 0.26
N GLY A 66 1.73 -4.82 1.17
CA GLY A 66 0.34 -5.17 1.40
C GLY A 66 -0.45 -4.02 2.02
N LEU A 67 -1.78 -4.06 1.88
CA LEU A 67 -2.68 -3.19 2.65
C LEU A 67 -2.61 -3.49 4.16
N MET A 68 -2.21 -4.72 4.50
CA MET A 68 -2.03 -5.23 5.84
C MET A 68 -0.68 -5.97 5.93
N THR A 69 -0.17 -6.15 7.14
CA THR A 69 0.99 -7.01 7.41
C THR A 69 0.66 -8.48 7.16
N TYR A 70 1.66 -9.36 7.20
CA TYR A 70 1.47 -10.80 6.97
C TYR A 70 0.50 -11.44 7.97
N ASP A 71 0.52 -10.96 9.22
CA ASP A 71 -0.36 -11.34 10.33
C ASP A 71 -1.64 -10.48 10.40
N ARG A 72 -1.97 -9.76 9.31
CA ARG A 72 -3.21 -9.02 9.09
C ARG A 72 -3.39 -7.77 9.96
N VAL A 73 -2.32 -7.17 10.45
CA VAL A 73 -2.37 -5.84 11.08
C VAL A 73 -2.53 -4.76 10.00
N PRO A 74 -3.55 -3.88 10.09
CA PRO A 74 -3.79 -2.87 9.06
C PRO A 74 -2.69 -1.80 8.97
N LYS A 75 -2.18 -1.59 7.75
CA LYS A 75 -1.36 -0.42 7.38
C LYS A 75 -2.22 0.74 6.91
N PHE A 76 -3.35 0.42 6.29
CA PHE A 76 -4.41 1.34 5.93
C PHE A 76 -5.67 1.04 6.72
N GLU A 77 -6.24 2.06 7.34
CA GLU A 77 -7.53 1.95 8.03
C GLU A 77 -8.65 1.75 7.00
N ALA A 78 -9.48 0.71 7.18
CA ALA A 78 -10.55 0.40 6.24
C ALA A 78 -11.55 1.57 6.07
N LYS A 79 -11.85 2.28 7.16
CA LYS A 79 -12.71 3.49 7.13
C LYS A 79 -12.10 4.60 6.28
N TRP A 80 -10.79 4.80 6.39
CA TRP A 80 -10.06 5.81 5.62
C TRP A 80 -10.05 5.47 4.12
N MET A 81 -9.82 4.20 3.77
CA MET A 81 -9.78 3.76 2.37
C MET A 81 -11.12 3.90 1.63
N ARG A 82 -12.25 3.74 2.30
CA ARG A 82 -13.59 3.85 1.68
C ARG A 82 -13.94 5.27 1.21
N GLN A 83 -13.18 6.28 1.63
CA GLN A 83 -13.43 7.69 1.34
C GLN A 83 -12.52 8.22 0.21
N ARG A 84 -11.97 7.34 -0.62
CA ARG A 84 -10.96 7.68 -1.63
C ARG A 84 -11.43 7.33 -3.03
#